data_AF-A0A8D2AYU5-F1
#
_entry.id   AF-A0A8D2AYU5-F1
#
_cell.length_a   1.000
_cell.length_b   1.000
_cell.length_c   1.000
_cell.angle_alpha   90.00
_cell.angle_beta   90.00
_cell.angle_gamma   90.00
#
_symmetry.space_group_name_H-M   'P 1'
#
loop_
_entity.id
_entity.type
_entity.pdbx_description
1 polymer ?
#
loop_
_entity_poly.entity_id
_entity_poly.type
_entity_poly.pdbx_seq_one_letter_code
_entity_poly.pdbx_strand_id
1 'polypeptide(L)'
;MFSMRIICLVLSVVGTAWTTDTGEGEFLAEGAGVRGPRIVERQQSACKEADWPFCSDEDWNHRCPSGCRMKGLIDEVNQDFTNRINKLKNSLFDYQKNNKDSNSLTRNIMELLRGDFARANSKYYILPF
;
A
#
# COMPACT_ATOMS: atom_id res chain seq x y z
N MET A 1 19.47 37.93 4.96
CA MET A 1 18.71 37.31 3.85
C MET A 1 19.57 36.72 2.73
N PHE A 2 20.89 36.95 2.67
CA PHE A 2 21.76 36.37 1.64
C PHE A 2 22.11 34.88 1.85
N SER A 3 22.18 34.43 3.11
CA SER A 3 22.60 33.07 3.46
C SER A 3 21.66 31.98 2.88
N MET A 4 20.34 32.18 2.96
CA MET A 4 19.38 31.15 2.53
C MET A 4 19.38 30.93 1.01
N ARG A 5 19.62 31.99 0.22
CA ARG A 5 19.68 31.90 -1.25
C ARG A 5 20.91 31.14 -1.73
N ILE A 6 22.04 31.34 -1.06
CA ILE A 6 23.30 30.65 -1.38
C ILE A 6 23.16 29.16 -1.05
N ILE A 7 22.56 28.82 0.10
CA ILE A 7 22.30 27.43 0.50
C ILE A 7 21.38 26.74 -0.52
N CYS A 8 20.29 27.39 -0.95
CA CYS A 8 19.39 26.82 -1.95
C CYS A 8 20.08 26.59 -3.31
N LEU A 9 20.93 27.51 -3.76
CA LEU A 9 21.68 27.35 -5.01
C LEU A 9 22.71 26.22 -4.94
N VAL A 10 23.37 26.05 -3.81
CA VAL A 10 24.30 24.92 -3.60
C VAL A 10 23.54 23.60 -3.61
N LEU A 11 22.39 23.53 -2.94
CA LEU A 11 21.57 22.32 -2.91
C LEU A 11 21.03 21.92 -4.30
N SER A 12 20.59 22.89 -5.12
CA SER A 12 20.09 22.59 -6.46
C SER A 12 21.20 22.14 -7.42
N VAL A 13 22.39 22.74 -7.34
CA VAL A 13 23.54 22.34 -8.18
C VAL A 13 24.07 20.97 -7.77
N VAL A 14 24.15 20.68 -6.47
CA VAL A 14 24.53 19.35 -5.98
C VAL A 14 23.51 18.32 -6.46
N GLY A 15 22.20 18.57 -6.31
CA GLY A 15 21.14 17.67 -6.78
C GLY A 15 21.27 17.31 -8.26
N THR A 16 21.59 18.28 -9.13
CA THR A 16 21.78 18.02 -10.57
C THR A 16 23.03 17.19 -10.90
N ALA A 17 24.05 17.21 -10.04
CA ALA A 17 25.25 16.38 -10.21
C ALA A 17 25.02 14.91 -9.79
N TRP A 18 24.07 14.63 -8.89
CA TRP A 18 23.66 13.26 -8.56
C TRP A 18 22.67 12.67 -9.57
N THR A 19 22.03 13.50 -10.40
CA THR A 19 21.12 13.05 -11.46
C THR A 19 21.79 12.96 -12.84
N THR A 20 23.12 13.08 -12.93
CA THR A 20 23.81 12.82 -14.20
C THR A 20 23.73 11.33 -14.48
N ASP A 21 22.84 11.01 -15.41
CA ASP A 21 22.58 9.71 -16.02
C ASP A 21 23.90 9.01 -16.36
N THR A 22 24.36 8.15 -15.45
CA THR A 22 25.54 7.31 -15.63
C THR A 22 25.07 5.86 -15.73
N GLY A 23 24.33 5.58 -16.80
CA GLY A 23 24.07 4.22 -17.26
C GLY A 23 22.59 3.87 -17.27
N GLU A 24 22.16 3.34 -18.42
CA GLU A 24 20.81 2.91 -18.80
C GLU A 24 20.19 1.77 -17.95
N GLY A 25 20.50 1.68 -16.65
CA GLY A 25 20.20 0.48 -15.84
C GLY A 25 19.59 0.70 -14.47
N GLU A 26 19.75 1.86 -13.84
CA GLU A 26 19.38 2.02 -12.41
C GLU A 26 17.86 2.18 -12.21
N PHE A 27 17.18 2.88 -13.12
CA PHE A 27 15.72 3.06 -13.08
C PHE A 27 14.93 1.75 -13.27
N LEU A 28 15.45 0.81 -14.08
CA LEU A 28 14.83 -0.49 -14.30
C LEU A 28 15.10 -1.47 -13.14
N ALA A 29 16.27 -1.37 -12.52
CA ALA A 29 16.65 -2.19 -11.37
C ALA A 29 15.86 -1.82 -10.10
N GLU A 30 15.57 -0.52 -9.90
CA GLU A 30 14.85 -0.01 -8.72
C GLU A 30 13.31 -0.18 -8.80
N GLY A 31 12.82 -1.01 -9.73
CA GLY A 31 11.43 -1.48 -9.73
C GLY A 31 10.44 -0.68 -10.57
N ALA A 32 10.89 0.30 -11.37
CA ALA A 32 10.01 1.04 -12.29
C ALA A 32 9.53 0.20 -13.50
N GLY A 33 10.02 -1.03 -13.67
CA GLY A 33 9.58 -1.97 -14.70
C GLY A 33 8.18 -2.55 -14.49
N VAL A 34 7.63 -2.48 -13.27
CA VAL A 34 6.33 -3.06 -12.95
C VAL A 34 5.22 -2.05 -13.29
N ARG A 35 4.94 -1.89 -14.58
CA ARG A 35 3.63 -1.35 -14.98
C ARG A 35 2.59 -2.27 -14.34
N GLY A 36 1.64 -1.68 -13.60
CA GLY A 36 0.55 -2.41 -12.92
C GLY A 36 -0.13 -3.42 -13.85
N PRO A 37 -0.87 -4.41 -13.31
CA PRO A 37 -1.37 -5.57 -14.04
C PRO A 37 -1.94 -5.16 -15.40
N ARG A 38 -1.19 -5.46 -16.46
CA ARG A 38 -1.66 -5.19 -17.82
C ARG A 38 -2.84 -6.12 -18.04
N ILE A 39 -3.92 -5.54 -18.53
CA ILE A 39 -5.09 -6.28 -18.97
C ILE A 39 -4.60 -7.29 -20.02
N VAL A 40 -4.53 -8.56 -19.62
CA VAL A 40 -4.16 -9.65 -20.52
C VAL A 40 -5.40 -9.97 -21.34
N GLU A 41 -5.33 -9.69 -22.63
CA GLU A 41 -6.43 -9.93 -23.55
C GLU A 41 -6.62 -11.45 -23.71
N ARG A 42 -7.62 -12.00 -23.02
CA ARG A 42 -7.96 -13.42 -23.09
C ARG A 42 -8.88 -13.66 -24.29
N GLN A 43 -8.47 -14.64 -25.11
CA GLN A 43 -9.21 -15.27 -26.21
C GLN A 43 -9.15 -14.52 -27.57
N GLN A 44 -8.32 -15.04 -28.47
CA GLN A 44 -8.28 -14.64 -29.88
C GLN A 44 -9.49 -15.23 -30.60
N SER A 45 -10.46 -14.39 -30.93
CA SER A 45 -11.60 -14.74 -31.79
C SER A 45 -11.29 -14.42 -33.25
N ALA A 46 -12.08 -14.97 -34.18
CA ALA A 46 -12.00 -14.68 -35.62
C ALA A 46 -12.23 -13.18 -35.97
N CYS A 47 -12.58 -12.34 -34.99
CA CYS A 47 -12.70 -10.88 -35.07
C CYS A 47 -11.35 -10.16 -34.87
N LYS A 48 -10.22 -10.88 -34.95
CA LYS A 48 -8.89 -10.28 -34.90
C LYS A 48 -8.48 -9.80 -36.30
N GLU A 49 -9.17 -8.77 -36.80
CA GLU A 49 -8.74 -8.07 -38.00
C GLU A 49 -7.60 -7.11 -37.61
N ALA A 50 -6.40 -7.38 -38.14
CA ALA A 50 -5.17 -6.66 -37.82
C ALA A 50 -4.86 -5.50 -38.79
N ASP A 51 -5.78 -5.20 -39.72
CA ASP A 51 -5.56 -4.27 -40.82
C ASP A 51 -5.82 -2.79 -40.44
N TRP A 52 -5.98 -2.50 -39.14
CA TRP A 52 -6.17 -1.15 -38.63
C TRP A 52 -4.82 -0.49 -38.33
N PRO A 53 -4.61 0.78 -38.72
CA PRO A 53 -3.40 1.51 -38.34
C PRO A 53 -3.34 1.72 -36.82
N PHE A 54 -2.15 1.96 -36.28
CA PHE A 54 -1.99 2.32 -34.88
C PHE A 54 -2.73 3.64 -34.58
N CYS A 55 -3.43 3.67 -33.45
CA CYS A 55 -4.07 4.88 -32.96
C CYS A 55 -3.03 5.93 -32.56
N SER A 56 -3.32 7.19 -32.88
CA SER A 56 -2.64 8.36 -32.28
C SER A 56 -3.37 8.82 -31.02
N ASP A 57 -2.74 9.68 -30.21
CA ASP A 57 -3.38 10.27 -29.02
C ASP A 57 -4.64 11.07 -29.38
N GLU A 58 -4.67 11.69 -30.57
CA GLU A 58 -5.82 12.44 -31.09
C GLU A 58 -7.01 11.55 -31.49
N ASP A 59 -6.78 10.25 -31.73
CA ASP A 59 -7.89 9.32 -31.99
C ASP A 59 -8.65 9.01 -30.70
N TRP A 60 -8.09 9.31 -29.52
CA TRP A 60 -8.79 9.17 -28.26
C TRP A 60 -9.95 10.18 -28.19
N ASN A 61 -11.13 9.74 -27.74
CA ASN A 61 -12.43 10.42 -27.83
C ASN A 61 -13.17 10.30 -29.18
N HIS A 62 -12.46 10.12 -30.30
CA HIS A 62 -13.07 9.90 -31.61
C HIS A 62 -13.25 8.40 -31.93
N ARG A 63 -12.29 7.57 -31.51
CA ARG A 63 -12.35 6.11 -31.59
C ARG A 63 -12.40 5.54 -30.17
N CYS A 64 -13.48 4.85 -29.85
CA CYS A 64 -13.70 4.27 -28.53
C CYS A 64 -13.67 2.73 -28.60
N PRO A 65 -13.20 2.06 -27.53
CA PRO A 65 -13.26 0.60 -27.45
C PRO A 65 -14.71 0.11 -27.44
N SER A 66 -14.92 -1.14 -27.86
CA SER A 66 -16.25 -1.74 -27.84
C SER A 66 -16.80 -1.85 -26.41
N GLY A 67 -18.11 -1.63 -26.27
CA GLY A 67 -18.79 -1.72 -24.97
C GLY A 67 -18.65 -3.09 -24.31
N CYS A 68 -18.58 -4.18 -25.10
CA CYS A 68 -18.37 -5.53 -24.59
C CYS A 68 -17.00 -5.69 -23.91
N ARG A 69 -15.94 -5.12 -24.51
CA ARG A 69 -14.60 -5.13 -23.90
C ARG A 69 -14.63 -4.34 -22.60
N MET A 70 -15.20 -3.13 -22.61
CA MET A 70 -15.28 -2.30 -21.42
C MET A 70 -16.09 -2.97 -20.30
N LYS A 71 -17.21 -3.62 -20.63
CA LYS A 71 -18.02 -4.34 -19.64
C LYS A 71 -17.23 -5.47 -18.98
N GLY A 72 -16.50 -6.26 -19.76
CA GLY A 72 -15.65 -7.34 -19.22
C GLY A 72 -14.59 -6.81 -18.25
N LEU A 73 -13.92 -5.71 -18.61
CA LEU A 73 -12.90 -5.08 -17.76
C LEU A 73 -13.49 -4.48 -16.49
N ILE A 74 -14.64 -3.82 -16.60
CA ILE A 74 -15.35 -3.25 -15.45
C ILE A 74 -15.74 -4.36 -14.48
N ASP A 75 -16.26 -5.48 -14.98
CA ASP A 75 -16.68 -6.60 -14.14
C ASP A 75 -15.49 -7.31 -13.48
N GLU A 76 -14.41 -7.54 -14.22
CA GLU A 76 -13.17 -8.13 -13.69
C GLU A 76 -12.58 -7.28 -12.56
N VAL A 77 -12.46 -5.96 -12.79
CA VAL A 77 -11.92 -5.01 -11.81
C VAL A 77 -12.83 -4.90 -10.58
N ASN A 78 -14.14 -4.85 -10.78
CA ASN A 78 -15.11 -4.83 -9.67
C ASN A 78 -15.03 -6.10 -8.81
N GLN A 79 -14.83 -7.27 -9.45
CA GLN A 79 -14.65 -8.52 -8.75
C GLN A 79 -13.35 -8.53 -7.92
N ASP A 80 -12.23 -8.08 -8.49
CA ASP A 80 -10.95 -8.00 -7.75
C ASP A 80 -11.05 -7.04 -6.56
N PHE A 81 -11.66 -5.86 -6.74
CA PHE A 81 -11.87 -4.93 -5.62
C PHE A 81 -12.74 -5.52 -4.52
N THR A 82 -13.84 -6.19 -4.87
CA THR A 82 -14.72 -6.84 -3.89
C THR A 82 -13.97 -7.90 -3.08
N ASN A 83 -13.16 -8.73 -3.76
CA ASN A 83 -12.35 -9.77 -3.11
C ASN A 83 -11.32 -9.17 -2.14
N ARG A 84 -10.62 -8.11 -2.58
CA ARG A 84 -9.63 -7.40 -1.75
C ARG A 84 -10.28 -6.75 -0.53
N ILE A 85 -11.43 -6.11 -0.71
CA ILE A 85 -12.18 -5.47 0.37
C ILE A 85 -12.63 -6.50 1.41
N ASN A 86 -13.15 -7.65 0.97
CA ASN A 86 -13.55 -8.72 1.89
C ASN A 86 -12.37 -9.27 2.69
N LYS A 87 -11.20 -9.44 2.06
CA LYS A 87 -9.98 -9.88 2.75
C LYS A 87 -9.53 -8.87 3.81
N LEU A 88 -9.57 -7.57 3.49
CA LEU A 88 -9.25 -6.50 4.42
C LEU A 88 -10.23 -6.45 5.59
N LYS A 89 -11.53 -6.55 5.32
CA LYS A 89 -12.59 -6.54 6.33
C LYS A 89 -12.44 -7.70 7.31
N ASN A 90 -12.19 -8.91 6.82
CA ASN A 90 -12.00 -10.08 7.68
C ASN A 90 -10.77 -9.91 8.58
N SER A 91 -9.64 -9.48 7.99
CA SER A 91 -8.41 -9.22 8.75
C SER A 91 -8.64 -8.17 9.83
N LEU A 92 -9.37 -7.09 9.53
CA LEU A 92 -9.72 -6.05 10.49
C LEU A 92 -10.54 -6.58 11.67
N PHE A 93 -11.54 -7.43 11.40
CA PHE A 93 -12.34 -8.04 12.47
C PHE A 93 -11.52 -8.97 13.36
N ASP A 94 -10.62 -9.75 12.77
CA ASP A 94 -9.71 -10.62 13.51
C ASP A 94 -8.81 -9.81 14.46
N TYR A 95 -8.21 -8.72 13.98
CA TYR A 95 -7.43 -7.82 14.82
C TYR A 95 -8.26 -7.16 15.92
N GLN A 96 -9.48 -6.71 15.61
CA GLN A 96 -10.36 -6.08 16.60
C GLN A 96 -10.78 -7.07 17.70
N LYS A 97 -11.05 -8.33 17.35
CA LYS A 97 -11.36 -9.39 18.31
C LYS A 97 -10.16 -9.69 19.20
N ASN A 98 -9.00 -9.93 18.58
CA ASN A 98 -7.75 -10.23 19.31
C ASN A 98 -7.32 -9.07 20.23
N ASN A 99 -7.61 -7.82 19.86
CA ASN A 99 -7.34 -6.66 20.72
C ASN A 99 -8.22 -6.65 21.97
N LYS A 100 -9.52 -7.00 21.87
CA LYS A 100 -10.39 -7.13 23.04
C LYS A 100 -9.88 -8.21 23.99
N ASP A 101 -9.47 -9.35 23.44
CA ASP A 101 -8.94 -10.47 24.21
C ASP A 101 -7.61 -10.08 24.90
N SER A 102 -6.68 -9.47 24.17
CA SER A 102 -5.39 -9.00 24.68
C SER A 102 -5.53 -7.94 25.78
N ASN A 103 -6.47 -7.00 25.62
CA ASN A 103 -6.74 -5.98 26.63
C ASN A 103 -7.30 -6.58 27.93
N SER A 104 -8.19 -7.58 27.83
CA SER A 104 -8.70 -8.30 29.01
C SER A 104 -7.60 -9.07 29.74
N LEU A 105 -6.71 -9.77 29.02
CA LEU A 105 -5.56 -10.46 29.60
C LEU A 105 -4.62 -9.47 30.30
N THR A 106 -4.32 -8.34 29.66
CA THR A 106 -3.47 -7.29 30.22
C THR A 106 -4.05 -6.73 31.52
N ARG A 107 -5.37 -6.47 31.56
CA ARG A 107 -6.06 -6.04 32.79
C ARG A 107 -6.00 -7.10 33.89
N ASN A 108 -6.28 -8.36 33.56
CA ASN A 108 -6.22 -9.45 34.55
C ASN A 108 -4.82 -9.58 35.18
N ILE A 109 -3.77 -9.54 34.36
CA ILE A 109 -2.38 -9.60 34.86
C ILE A 109 -2.04 -8.36 35.71
N MET A 110 -2.45 -7.17 35.25
CA MET A 110 -2.22 -5.93 35.99
C MET A 110 -2.93 -5.94 37.35
N GLU A 111 -4.15 -6.45 37.43
CA GLU A 111 -4.89 -6.58 38.69
C GLU A 111 -4.27 -7.60 39.64
N LEU A 112 -3.85 -8.76 39.13
CA LEU A 112 -3.14 -9.78 39.91
C LEU A 112 -1.84 -9.22 40.52
N LEU A 113 -0.97 -8.64 39.68
CA LEU A 113 0.31 -8.10 40.12
C LEU A 113 0.11 -6.94 41.10
N ARG A 114 -0.83 -6.02 40.82
CA ARG A 114 -1.13 -4.90 41.72
C ARG A 114 -1.62 -5.38 43.09
N GLY A 115 -2.44 -6.43 43.12
CA GLY A 115 -2.89 -7.07 44.37
C GLY A 115 -1.75 -7.72 45.15
N ASP A 116 -0.87 -8.45 44.45
CA ASP A 116 0.28 -9.11 45.08
C ASP A 116 1.30 -8.11 45.64
N PHE A 117 1.60 -7.03 44.90
CA PHE A 117 2.46 -5.96 45.40
C PHE A 117 1.86 -5.27 46.64
N ALA A 118 0.55 -5.02 46.66
CA ALA A 118 -0.12 -4.43 47.82
C ALA A 118 -0.09 -5.37 49.06
N ARG A 119 -0.31 -6.68 48.86
CA ARG A 119 -0.24 -7.69 49.93
C ARG A 119 1.18 -7.88 50.46
N ALA A 120 2.18 -7.91 49.58
CA ALA A 120 3.58 -8.00 49.97
C ALA A 120 3.97 -6.80 50.84
N ASN A 121 3.61 -5.59 50.42
CA ASN A 121 3.90 -4.37 51.17
C ASN A 121 3.26 -4.38 52.57
N SER A 122 1.98 -4.76 52.67
CA SER A 122 1.29 -4.90 53.96
C SER A 122 1.97 -5.92 54.90
N LYS A 123 2.55 -6.99 54.36
CA LYS A 123 3.21 -8.03 55.16
C LYS A 123 4.53 -7.55 55.79
N TYR A 124 5.23 -6.62 55.14
CA TYR A 124 6.47 -6.02 55.68
C TYR A 124 6.21 -4.96 56.77
N TYR A 125 5.02 -4.34 56.80
CA TYR A 125 4.64 -3.38 57.86
C TYR A 125 3.95 -4.02 59.08
N ILE A 126 3.74 -5.35 59.09
CA ILE A 126 3.04 -6.07 60.18
C ILE A 126 4.00 -6.96 61.01
N LEU A 127 5.31 -6.95 60.73
CA LEU A 127 6.28 -7.60 61.63
C LEU A 127 6.37 -6.79 62.94
N PRO A 128 5.94 -7.35 64.09
CA PRO A 128 6.06 -6.66 65.36
C PRO A 128 7.53 -6.68 65.77
N PHE A 129 8.09 -5.51 66.06
CA PHE A 129 9.16 -5.40 67.05
C PHE A 129 8.56 -5.53 68.44
#